data_AF-A0AAV0KQD5-F1
#
_entry.id   AF-A0AAV0KQD5-F1
#
_cell.length_a   1.000
_cell.length_b   1.000
_cell.length_c   1.000
_cell.angle_alpha   90.00
_cell.angle_beta   90.00
_cell.angle_gamma   90.00
#
_symmetry.space_group_name_H-M   'P 1'
#
loop_
_entity.id
_entity.type
_entity.pdbx_description
1 polymer ?
#
loop_
_entity_poly.entity_id
_entity_poly.type
_entity_poly.pdbx_seq_one_letter_code
_entity_poly.pdbx_strand_id
1 'polypeptide(L)'
;MVTQGNHDMESYLVDEAESFMAYNARWLMPYKQSGSTSNLYYSFDVAGGVHIIMLGSCTEFELGSDQYKWLVADLDAIDRKATPWVIVSVHMPWYNTNYEHQGDGEGMRLAMEELLYRARVDVVFAGHVHAYERFVSLY
;
A
#
# COMPACT_ATOMS: atom_id res chain seq x y z
N MET A 1 -1.50 5.97 -11.63
CA MET A 1 -1.57 6.03 -10.15
C MET A 1 -0.19 5.70 -9.64
N VAL A 2 0.29 6.42 -8.62
CA VAL A 2 1.67 6.30 -8.11
C VAL A 2 1.60 5.89 -6.64
N THR A 3 2.43 4.94 -6.23
CA THR A 3 2.65 4.62 -4.81
C THR A 3 3.98 5.23 -4.40
N GLN A 4 4.06 5.77 -3.19
CA GLN A 4 5.33 6.25 -2.65
C GLN A 4 6.26 5.07 -2.34
N GLY A 5 7.56 5.27 -2.48
CA GLY A 5 8.58 4.39 -1.96
C GLY A 5 9.59 5.12 -1.08
N ASN A 6 10.58 4.39 -0.58
CA ASN A 6 11.63 4.96 0.27
C ASN A 6 12.42 6.09 -0.41
N HIS A 7 12.52 6.08 -1.75
CA HIS A 7 13.17 7.15 -2.51
C HIS A 7 12.33 8.43 -2.59
N ASP A 8 11.01 8.36 -2.34
CA ASP A 8 10.13 9.53 -2.29
C ASP A 8 10.16 10.23 -0.92
N MET A 9 10.73 9.59 0.12
CA MET A 9 10.90 10.24 1.43
C MET A 9 11.82 11.45 1.37
N GLU A 10 12.76 11.47 0.42
CA GLU A 10 13.76 12.55 0.28
C GLU A 10 14.66 12.72 1.52
N SER A 11 14.73 11.71 2.39
CA SER A 11 15.35 11.78 3.73
C SER A 11 16.84 12.14 3.78
N TYR A 12 17.54 12.13 2.64
CA TYR A 12 18.92 12.60 2.51
C TYR A 12 19.04 14.11 2.26
N LEU A 13 17.94 14.77 1.87
CA LEU A 13 17.91 16.15 1.42
C LEU A 13 17.10 17.05 2.35
N VAL A 14 16.17 16.47 3.11
CA VAL A 14 15.20 17.21 3.91
C VAL A 14 15.03 16.56 5.28
N ASP A 15 14.64 17.37 6.27
CA ASP A 15 14.29 16.86 7.60
C ASP A 15 13.09 15.91 7.51
N GLU A 16 12.95 14.99 8.46
CA GLU A 16 11.86 14.01 8.48
C GLU A 16 10.47 14.67 8.39
N ALA A 17 10.31 15.84 9.01
CA ALA A 17 9.10 16.66 8.96
C ALA A 17 8.73 17.16 7.55
N GLU A 18 9.67 17.15 6.62
CA GLU A 18 9.52 17.57 5.23
C GLU A 18 9.55 16.40 4.24
N SER A 19 9.41 15.16 4.72
CA SER A 19 9.40 13.98 3.86
C SER A 19 8.27 14.05 2.82
N PHE A 20 8.51 13.48 1.63
CA PHE A 20 7.53 13.39 0.53
C PHE A 20 7.08 14.73 -0.09
N MET A 21 7.86 15.80 0.05
CA MET A 21 7.52 17.10 -0.55
C MET A 21 7.32 17.05 -2.07
N ALA A 22 8.30 16.52 -2.82
CA ALA A 22 8.18 16.45 -4.27
C ALA A 22 7.06 15.48 -4.67
N TYR A 23 6.90 14.37 -3.94
CA TYR A 23 5.83 13.43 -4.20
C TYR A 23 4.46 14.11 -4.12
N ASN A 24 4.18 14.78 -2.99
CA ASN A 24 2.92 15.46 -2.75
C ASN A 24 2.67 16.65 -3.67
N ALA A 25 3.73 17.36 -4.09
CA ALA A 25 3.62 18.49 -5.00
C ALA A 25 3.37 18.08 -6.46
N ARG A 26 3.91 16.94 -6.89
CA ARG A 26 3.92 16.51 -8.30
C ARG A 26 2.80 15.52 -8.63
N TRP A 27 2.41 14.71 -7.67
CA TRP A 27 1.45 13.63 -7.87
C TRP A 27 0.31 13.71 -6.86
N LEU A 28 -0.81 14.26 -7.30
CA LEU A 28 -2.04 14.30 -6.50
C LEU A 28 -2.86 13.03 -6.76
N MET A 29 -3.03 12.22 -5.73
CA MET A 29 -3.80 10.97 -5.75
C MET A 29 -5.22 11.18 -5.21
N PRO A 30 -6.18 10.29 -5.50
CA PRO A 30 -7.59 10.43 -5.10
C PRO A 30 -7.82 10.03 -3.63
N TYR A 31 -6.93 10.46 -2.73
CA TYR A 31 -7.00 10.07 -1.31
C TYR A 31 -8.26 10.58 -0.62
N LYS A 32 -8.71 11.81 -0.96
CA LYS A 32 -9.95 12.36 -0.40
C LYS A 32 -11.18 11.57 -0.84
N GLN A 33 -11.21 11.12 -2.10
CA GLN A 33 -12.32 10.35 -2.67
C GLN A 33 -12.42 8.96 -2.06
N SER A 34 -11.29 8.39 -1.62
CA SER A 34 -11.23 7.12 -0.87
C SER A 34 -11.35 7.28 0.64
N GLY A 35 -11.63 8.50 1.15
CA GLY A 35 -11.79 8.74 2.58
C GLY A 35 -10.48 8.68 3.37
N SER A 36 -9.32 8.64 2.71
CA SER A 36 -8.02 8.76 3.34
C SER A 36 -7.72 10.21 3.73
N THR A 37 -6.96 10.40 4.81
CA THR A 37 -6.45 11.70 5.24
C THR A 37 -5.11 12.06 4.62
N SER A 38 -4.48 11.14 3.87
CA SER A 38 -3.11 11.28 3.36
C SER A 38 -2.99 10.88 1.88
N ASN A 39 -2.21 11.64 1.12
CA ASN A 39 -1.90 11.34 -0.28
C ASN A 39 -0.98 10.09 -0.46
N LEU A 40 -0.47 9.54 0.64
CA LEU A 40 0.48 8.41 0.66
C LEU A 40 -0.21 7.04 0.63
N TYR A 41 -1.50 6.97 0.96
CA TYR A 41 -2.29 5.75 0.91
C TYR A 41 -3.73 6.09 0.54
N TYR A 42 -4.31 5.34 -0.39
CA TYR A 42 -5.60 5.64 -1.00
C TYR A 42 -6.11 4.43 -1.79
N SER A 43 -7.39 4.45 -2.14
CA SER A 43 -8.00 3.44 -3.01
C SER A 43 -8.74 4.10 -4.17
N PHE A 44 -9.08 3.30 -5.18
CA PHE A 44 -9.93 3.73 -6.29
C PHE A 44 -10.45 2.51 -7.06
N ASP A 45 -11.62 2.68 -7.66
CA ASP A 45 -12.19 1.69 -8.56
C ASP A 45 -11.80 1.96 -10.02
N VAL A 46 -11.56 0.88 -10.77
CA VAL A 46 -11.27 0.93 -12.20
C VAL A 46 -12.42 0.29 -12.97
N ALA A 47 -12.73 0.85 -14.14
CA ALA A 47 -13.69 0.27 -15.07
C ALA A 47 -13.36 -1.20 -15.35
N GLY A 48 -14.37 -2.07 -15.23
CA GLY A 48 -14.19 -3.52 -15.30
C GLY A 48 -14.27 -4.25 -13.95
N GLY A 49 -14.55 -3.52 -12.86
CA GLY A 49 -14.85 -4.13 -11.56
C GLY A 49 -13.61 -4.51 -10.77
N VAL A 50 -12.62 -3.61 -10.74
CA VAL A 50 -11.39 -3.78 -9.95
C VAL A 50 -11.31 -2.67 -8.91
N HIS A 51 -11.21 -3.05 -7.65
CA HIS A 51 -10.88 -2.15 -6.55
C HIS A 51 -9.37 -2.22 -6.29
N ILE A 52 -8.68 -1.09 -6.36
CA ILE A 52 -7.24 -1.01 -6.15
C ILE A 52 -6.95 -0.22 -4.89
N ILE A 53 -6.15 -0.80 -4.01
CA ILE A 53 -5.70 -0.22 -2.75
C ILE A 53 -4.20 0.04 -2.84
N MET A 54 -3.78 1.27 -2.54
CA MET A 54 -2.39 1.69 -2.54
C MET A 54 -2.00 1.96 -1.08
N LEU A 55 -1.11 1.14 -0.52
CA LEU A 55 -0.65 1.28 0.86
C LEU A 55 0.71 1.97 0.93
N GLY A 56 0.90 2.80 1.95
CA GLY A 56 2.12 3.50 2.26
C GLY A 56 3.05 2.67 3.14
N SER A 57 4.06 2.02 2.54
CA SER A 57 5.11 1.30 3.28
C SER A 57 6.05 2.19 4.11
N CYS A 58 6.13 3.49 3.83
CA CYS A 58 7.05 4.43 4.49
C CYS A 58 6.30 5.50 5.32
N THR A 59 5.13 5.14 5.84
CA THR A 59 4.35 5.94 6.79
C THR A 59 3.77 5.00 7.84
N GLU A 60 3.23 5.53 8.94
CA GLU A 60 2.71 4.71 10.04
C GLU A 60 1.63 3.74 9.56
N PHE A 61 1.84 2.45 9.83
CA PHE A 61 0.96 1.34 9.42
C PHE A 61 0.57 0.45 10.60
N GLU A 62 1.10 0.74 11.80
CA GLU A 62 0.85 -0.04 13.00
C GLU A 62 -0.62 -0.01 13.39
N LEU A 63 -1.03 -1.00 14.18
CA LEU A 63 -2.38 -1.05 14.74
C LEU A 63 -2.74 0.28 15.41
N GLY A 64 -3.78 0.93 14.89
CA GLY A 64 -4.26 2.21 15.40
C GLY A 64 -3.72 3.45 14.68
N SER A 65 -2.79 3.30 13.74
CA SER A 65 -2.42 4.40 12.84
C SER A 65 -3.61 4.83 11.97
N ASP A 66 -3.54 6.03 11.40
CA ASP A 66 -4.58 6.53 10.50
C ASP A 66 -4.71 5.66 9.24
N GLN A 67 -3.57 5.19 8.70
CA GLN A 67 -3.56 4.26 7.57
C GLN A 67 -4.24 2.94 7.92
N TYR A 68 -3.94 2.36 9.08
CA TYR A 68 -4.54 1.09 9.51
C TYR A 68 -6.06 1.22 9.63
N LYS A 69 -6.53 2.27 10.32
CA LYS A 69 -7.97 2.52 10.50
C LYS A 69 -8.67 2.77 9.17
N TRP A 70 -8.03 3.54 8.28
CA TRP A 70 -8.54 3.79 6.94
C TRP A 70 -8.66 2.49 6.14
N LEU A 71 -7.62 1.64 6.14
CA LEU A 71 -7.63 0.37 5.42
C LEU A 71 -8.76 -0.55 5.89
N VAL A 72 -8.98 -0.64 7.21
CA VAL A 72 -10.12 -1.41 7.76
C VAL A 72 -11.45 -0.91 7.18
N ALA A 73 -11.66 0.41 7.20
CA ALA A 73 -12.90 1.01 6.68
C ALA A 73 -13.06 0.84 5.16
N ASP A 74 -11.96 0.93 4.41
CA ASP A 74 -11.93 0.75 2.96
C ASP A 74 -12.28 -0.70 2.58
N LEU A 75 -11.65 -1.69 3.22
CA LEU A 75 -11.94 -3.11 3.01
C LEU A 75 -13.39 -3.47 3.35
N ASP A 76 -13.92 -2.94 4.46
CA ASP A 76 -15.30 -3.17 4.89
C ASP A 76 -16.34 -2.58 3.91
N ALA A 77 -15.95 -1.58 3.11
CA ALA A 77 -16.83 -0.93 2.13
C ALA A 77 -16.88 -1.63 0.77
N ILE A 78 -16.02 -2.63 0.52
CA ILE A 78 -15.92 -3.30 -0.78
C ILE A 78 -17.18 -4.14 -1.07
N ASP A 79 -17.93 -3.77 -2.11
CA ASP A 79 -18.96 -4.63 -2.70
C ASP A 79 -18.35 -5.51 -3.79
N ARG A 80 -18.02 -6.76 -3.44
CA ARG A 80 -17.47 -7.77 -4.37
C ARG A 80 -18.35 -8.08 -5.58
N LYS A 81 -19.63 -7.70 -5.59
CA LYS A 81 -20.47 -7.83 -6.80
C LYS A 81 -20.16 -6.72 -7.81
N ALA A 82 -19.85 -5.52 -7.34
CA ALA A 82 -19.46 -4.38 -8.16
C ALA A 82 -17.97 -4.47 -8.55
N THR A 83 -17.11 -4.81 -7.58
CA THR A 83 -15.66 -4.96 -7.73
C THR A 83 -15.21 -6.37 -7.35
N PRO A 84 -15.42 -7.37 -8.24
CA PRO A 84 -15.01 -8.74 -7.97
C PRO A 84 -13.51 -8.90 -7.71
N TRP A 85 -12.67 -8.04 -8.31
CA TRP A 85 -11.22 -8.07 -8.13
C TRP A 85 -10.78 -7.02 -7.12
N VAL A 86 -9.97 -7.42 -6.14
CA VAL A 86 -9.30 -6.52 -5.20
C VAL A 86 -7.80 -6.70 -5.32
N ILE A 87 -7.11 -5.62 -5.65
CA ILE A 87 -5.66 -5.59 -5.85
C ILE A 87 -5.06 -4.63 -4.85
N VAL A 88 -3.96 -5.03 -4.22
CA VAL A 88 -3.19 -4.17 -3.33
C VAL A 88 -1.82 -3.87 -3.95
N SER A 89 -1.36 -2.64 -3.80
CA SER A 89 0.00 -2.22 -4.14
C SER A 89 0.71 -1.71 -2.89
N VAL A 90 1.91 -2.23 -2.65
CA VAL A 90 2.82 -1.81 -1.58
C VAL A 90 4.18 -1.51 -2.19
N HIS A 91 5.03 -0.69 -1.57
CA HIS A 91 6.39 -0.53 -2.08
C HIS A 91 7.30 -1.65 -1.58
N MET A 92 7.34 -1.85 -0.27
CA MET A 92 8.18 -2.86 0.37
C MET A 92 7.49 -4.23 0.37
N PRO A 93 8.05 -5.26 -0.30
CA PRO A 93 7.43 -6.57 -0.37
C PRO A 93 7.41 -7.27 0.98
N TRP A 94 6.28 -7.90 1.31
CA TRP A 94 6.13 -8.74 2.50
C TRP A 94 6.77 -10.12 2.33
N TYR A 95 6.81 -10.60 1.09
CA TYR A 95 7.49 -11.83 0.69
C TYR A 95 8.60 -11.48 -0.28
N ASN A 96 9.83 -11.80 0.10
CA ASN A 96 11.03 -11.57 -0.69
C ASN A 96 12.05 -12.67 -0.37
N THR A 97 12.56 -13.35 -1.39
CA THR A 97 13.61 -14.37 -1.24
C THR A 97 14.99 -13.91 -1.72
N ASN A 98 15.11 -12.65 -2.16
CA ASN A 98 16.41 -12.03 -2.43
C ASN A 98 17.12 -11.71 -1.11
N TYR A 99 18.44 -11.59 -1.18
CA TYR A 99 19.27 -11.13 -0.07
C TYR A 99 19.03 -9.64 0.25
N GLU A 100 18.88 -8.82 -0.80
CA GLU A 100 18.60 -7.39 -0.65
C GLU A 100 17.19 -7.17 -0.11
N HIS A 101 17.05 -6.25 0.85
CA HIS A 101 15.78 -5.85 1.46
C HIS A 101 14.98 -7.02 2.08
N GLN A 102 15.68 -8.05 2.53
CA GLN A 102 15.05 -9.20 3.17
C GLN A 102 14.51 -8.79 4.54
N GLY A 103 13.19 -8.93 4.73
CA GLY A 103 12.52 -8.60 5.99
C GLY A 103 12.08 -7.14 6.15
N ASP A 104 12.39 -6.24 5.20
CA ASP A 104 11.99 -4.83 5.25
C ASP A 104 10.47 -4.67 5.39
N GLY A 105 9.68 -5.53 4.76
CA GLY A 105 8.21 -5.51 4.80
C GLY A 105 7.58 -6.23 6.01
N GLU A 106 8.36 -6.85 6.91
CA GLU A 106 7.84 -7.75 7.95
C GLU A 106 6.93 -7.03 8.95
N GLY A 107 7.27 -5.80 9.35
CA GLY A 107 6.45 -5.02 10.28
C GLY A 107 5.04 -4.76 9.73
N MET A 108 4.97 -4.34 8.47
CA MET A 108 3.70 -4.08 7.78
C MET A 108 2.93 -5.38 7.51
N ARG A 109 3.62 -6.47 7.15
CA ARG A 109 3.02 -7.80 7.00
C ARG A 109 2.33 -8.23 8.28
N LEU A 110 3.03 -8.17 9.42
CA LEU A 110 2.47 -8.52 10.73
C LEU A 110 1.26 -7.67 11.12
N ALA A 111 1.22 -6.40 10.72
CA ALA A 111 0.12 -5.51 11.01
C ALA A 111 -1.10 -5.75 10.09
N MET A 112 -0.90 -5.92 8.79
CA MET A 112 -1.97 -5.77 7.80
C MET A 112 -2.32 -7.04 7.01
N GLU A 113 -1.48 -8.08 7.03
CA GLU A 113 -1.72 -9.27 6.21
C GLU A 113 -3.03 -9.98 6.54
N GLU A 114 -3.37 -10.08 7.83
CA GLU A 114 -4.63 -10.70 8.24
C GLU A 114 -5.85 -9.91 7.72
N LEU A 115 -5.77 -8.57 7.64
CA LEU A 115 -6.83 -7.75 7.07
C LEU A 115 -7.06 -8.08 5.59
N LEU A 116 -5.97 -8.13 4.81
CA LEU A 116 -6.04 -8.43 3.39
C LEU A 116 -6.52 -9.86 3.13
N TYR A 117 -6.08 -10.81 3.95
CA TYR A 117 -6.53 -12.21 3.89
C TYR A 117 -8.03 -12.33 4.13
N ARG A 118 -8.55 -11.71 5.20
CA ARG A 118 -9.97 -11.73 5.54
C ARG A 118 -10.82 -11.06 4.45
N ALA A 119 -10.31 -9.99 3.86
CA ALA A 119 -10.93 -9.32 2.72
C ALA A 119 -10.81 -10.10 1.39
N ARG A 120 -10.05 -11.21 1.37
CA ARG A 120 -9.77 -12.08 0.22
C ARG A 120 -9.05 -11.39 -0.95
N VAL A 121 -8.12 -10.49 -0.66
CA VAL A 121 -7.35 -9.78 -1.70
C VAL A 121 -6.78 -10.78 -2.72
N ASP A 122 -6.95 -10.46 -4.01
CA ASP A 122 -6.65 -11.41 -5.09
C ASP A 122 -5.16 -11.39 -5.46
N VAL A 123 -4.54 -10.19 -5.50
CA VAL A 123 -3.13 -10.01 -5.84
C VAL A 123 -2.55 -8.83 -5.07
N VAL A 124 -1.31 -8.99 -4.59
CA VAL A 124 -0.46 -7.90 -4.08
C VAL A 124 0.69 -7.67 -5.06
N PHE A 125 0.89 -6.43 -5.49
CA PHE A 125 2.06 -6.00 -6.24
C PHE A 125 3.02 -5.24 -5.33
N ALA A 126 4.32 -5.49 -5.51
CA ALA A 126 5.37 -4.81 -4.77
C ALA A 126 6.53 -4.39 -5.67
N GLY A 127 7.29 -3.40 -5.20
CA GLY A 127 8.53 -2.93 -5.82
C GLY A 127 9.71 -3.15 -4.89
N HIS A 128 10.49 -2.08 -4.67
CA HIS A 128 11.63 -1.98 -3.75
C HIS A 128 12.83 -2.89 -4.08
N VAL A 129 12.62 -4.19 -4.17
CA VAL A 129 13.64 -5.15 -4.60
C VAL A 129 13.82 -5.06 -6.10
N HIS A 130 15.05 -4.83 -6.56
CA HIS A 130 15.38 -4.70 -7.99
C HIS A 130 15.48 -6.06 -8.71
N ALA A 131 14.46 -6.89 -8.55
CA ALA A 131 14.34 -8.21 -9.15
C ALA A 131 12.87 -8.51 -9.48
N TYR A 132 12.61 -9.63 -10.16
CA TYR A 132 11.26 -10.15 -10.34
C TYR A 132 11.10 -11.44 -9.54
N GLU A 133 10.09 -11.48 -8.68
CA GLU A 133 9.64 -12.69 -7.99
C GLU A 133 8.12 -12.84 -8.14
N ARG A 134 7.66 -14.09 -8.12
CA ARG A 134 6.24 -14.42 -8.08
C ARG A 134 6.04 -15.63 -7.19
N PHE A 135 5.16 -15.47 -6.22
CA PHE A 135 4.82 -16.53 -5.28
C PHE A 135 3.61 -17.31 -5.77
N VAL A 136 3.47 -18.53 -5.25
CA VAL A 136 2.16 -19.21 -5.21
C VAL A 136 1.23 -18.44 -4.27
N SER A 137 -0.05 -18.79 -4.24
CA SER A 137 -0.92 -18.30 -3.17
C SER A 137 -0.34 -18.68 -1.82
N LEU A 138 -0.10 -17.65 -1.00
CA LEU A 138 0.29 -17.77 0.38
C LEU A 138 -0.98 -17.41 1.17
N TYR A 139 -1.36 -18.27 2.13
CA TYR A 139 -2.64 -18.31 2.85
C TYR A 139 -3.88 -18.76 2.06
#